data_AF-A0A382W518-F1
#
_entry.id   AF-A0A382W518-F1
#
_cell.length_a   1.000
_cell.length_b   1.000
_cell.length_c   1.000
_cell.angle_alpha   90.00
_cell.angle_beta   90.00
_cell.angle_gamma   90.00
#
_symmetry.space_group_name_H-M   'P 1'
#
loop_
_entity.id
_entity.type
_entity.pdbx_description
1 polymer ?
#
loop_
_entity_poly.entity_id
_entity_poly.type
_entity_poly.pdbx_seq_one_letter_code
_entity_poly.pdbx_strand_id
1 'polypeptide(L)'
;MASLRQMRGKWYARVQYRKNGKAKEKLIPLRTSEKKPAIRRKLEVEKYEKDIKSGLTFDFPWLNDEGLTSLKERTIGETVKDYYSTRRIEGIKES
;
A
#
# COMPACT_ATOMS: atom_id res chain seq x y z
N MET A 1 6.67 2.53 -13.63
CA MET A 1 5.46 1.87 -14.12
C MET A 1 5.10 0.72 -13.19
N ALA A 2 3.84 0.64 -12.74
CA ALA A 2 3.35 -0.46 -11.92
C ALA A 2 3.33 -1.79 -12.72
N SER A 3 3.73 -2.88 -12.08
CA SER A 3 3.76 -4.23 -12.66
C SER A 3 2.75 -5.15 -11.98
N LEU A 4 2.25 -6.17 -12.69
CA LEU A 4 1.40 -7.20 -12.09
C LEU A 4 2.26 -8.31 -11.50
N ARG A 5 1.91 -8.76 -10.30
CA ARG A 5 2.50 -9.92 -9.64
C ARG A 5 1.39 -10.82 -9.12
N GLN A 6 1.49 -12.12 -9.40
CA GLN A 6 0.56 -13.11 -8.84
C GLN A 6 1.21 -13.76 -7.61
N MET A 7 0.47 -13.84 -6.51
CA MET A 7 0.89 -14.49 -5.27
C MET A 7 -0.27 -15.28 -4.70
N ARG A 8 -0.07 -16.59 -4.46
CA ARG A 8 -1.09 -17.49 -3.88
C ARG A 8 -2.44 -17.41 -4.60
N GLY A 9 -2.42 -17.37 -5.94
CA GLY A 9 -3.63 -17.29 -6.78
C GLY A 9 -4.31 -15.91 -6.85
N LYS A 10 -3.78 -14.88 -6.17
CA LYS A 10 -4.32 -13.51 -6.19
C LYS A 10 -3.35 -12.53 -6.88
N TRP A 11 -3.90 -11.53 -7.55
CA TRP A 11 -3.14 -10.48 -8.22
C TRP A 11 -2.84 -9.30 -7.30
N TYR A 12 -1.64 -8.77 -7.48
CA TYR A 12 -1.11 -7.59 -6.81
C TYR A 12 -0.53 -6.64 -7.85
N ALA A 13 -0.74 -5.34 -7.65
CA ALA A 13 0.02 -4.31 -8.34
C ALA A 13 1.30 -4.02 -7.54
N ARG A 14 2.44 -4.14 -8.20
CA ARG A 14 3.77 -3.90 -7.64
C ARG A 14 4.29 -2.55 -8.12
N VAL A 15 4.52 -1.65 -7.17
CA VAL A 15 5.18 -0.36 -7.38
C VAL A 15 6.59 -0.42 -6.78
N GLN A 16 7.62 -0.32 -7.62
CA GLN A 16 9.02 -0.31 -7.19
C GLN A 16 9.55 1.11 -7.09
N TYR A 17 10.32 1.40 -6.04
CA TYR A 17 10.91 2.69 -5.78
C TYR A 17 12.24 2.56 -5.05
N ARG A 18 13.08 3.61 -5.13
CA ARG A 18 14.35 3.66 -4.40
C ARG A 18 14.22 4.64 -3.24
N LYS A 19 14.60 4.21 -2.04
CA LYS A 19 14.71 5.09 -0.86
C LYS A 19 16.07 4.86 -0.22
N ASN A 20 16.89 5.90 -0.12
CA ASN A 20 18.25 5.86 0.43
C ASN A 20 19.14 4.79 -0.24
N GLY A 21 19.15 4.75 -1.58
CA GLY A 21 19.93 3.78 -2.34
C GLY A 21 19.39 2.33 -2.34
N LYS A 22 18.44 2.00 -1.45
CA LYS A 22 17.83 0.67 -1.38
C LYS A 22 16.58 0.58 -2.25
N ALA A 23 16.47 -0.50 -3.03
CA ALA A 23 15.26 -0.83 -3.76
C ALA A 23 14.18 -1.30 -2.78
N LYS A 24 13.01 -0.68 -2.84
CA LYS A 24 11.81 -1.04 -2.09
C LYS A 24 10.68 -1.33 -3.07
N GLU A 25 9.75 -2.18 -2.63
CA GLU A 25 8.54 -2.46 -3.36
C GLU A 25 7.32 -2.29 -2.46
N LYS A 26 6.24 -1.73 -3.01
CA LYS A 26 4.92 -1.68 -2.39
C LYS A 26 4.00 -2.59 -3.21
N LEU A 27 3.41 -3.58 -2.54
CA LEU A 27 2.47 -4.53 -3.12
C LEU A 27 1.06 -4.12 -2.72
N ILE A 28 0.25 -3.72 -3.69
CA ILE A 28 -1.14 -3.32 -3.50
C ILE A 28 -2.02 -4.50 -3.92
N PRO A 29 -2.79 -5.11 -3.01
CA PRO A 29 -3.66 -6.22 -3.35
C PRO A 29 -4.75 -5.74 -4.31
N LEU A 30 -4.95 -6.46 -5.41
CA LEU A 30 -6.01 -6.15 -6.38
C LEU A 30 -7.31 -6.89 -6.07
N ARG A 31 -7.36 -7.76 -5.05
CA ARG A 31 -8.51 -8.60 -4.67
C ARG A 31 -9.19 -9.28 -5.87
N THR A 32 -8.40 -9.88 -6.76
CA THR A 32 -8.89 -10.67 -7.88
C THR A 32 -7.91 -11.78 -8.22
N SER A 33 -8.42 -12.92 -8.68
CA SER A 33 -7.66 -14.03 -9.26
C SER A 33 -7.62 -13.95 -10.80
N GLU A 34 -8.49 -13.16 -11.41
CA GLU A 34 -8.63 -13.04 -12.85
C GLU A 34 -7.73 -11.97 -13.46
N LYS A 35 -7.17 -12.26 -14.64
CA LYS A 35 -6.21 -11.37 -15.31
C LYS A 35 -6.84 -10.08 -15.85
N LYS A 36 -8.05 -10.14 -16.41
CA LYS A 36 -8.75 -8.97 -16.98
C LYS A 36 -9.01 -7.86 -15.94
N PRO A 37 -9.67 -8.13 -14.81
CA PRO A 37 -9.86 -7.12 -13.76
C PRO A 37 -8.52 -6.70 -13.13
N ALA A 38 -7.53 -7.60 -13.03
CA ALA A 38 -6.21 -7.23 -12.55
C ALA A 38 -5.55 -6.15 -13.41
N ILE A 39 -5.64 -6.25 -14.74
CA ILE A 39 -5.09 -5.23 -15.66
C ILE A 39 -5.78 -3.88 -15.46
N ARG A 40 -7.12 -3.85 -15.38
CA ARG A 40 -7.88 -2.61 -15.16
C ARG A 40 -7.47 -1.92 -13.86
N ARG A 41 -7.45 -2.67 -12.75
CA ARG A 41 -7.06 -2.17 -11.43
C ARG A 41 -5.59 -1.73 -11.39
N LYS A 42 -4.70 -2.42 -12.13
CA LYS A 42 -3.29 -2.03 -12.27
C LYS A 42 -3.14 -0.67 -12.96
N LEU A 43 -3.91 -0.40 -14.01
CA LEU A 43 -3.89 0.90 -14.70
C LEU A 43 -4.35 2.03 -13.77
N GLU A 44 -5.30 1.76 -12.90
CA GLU A 44 -5.75 2.73 -11.88
C GLU A 44 -4.65 3.02 -10.86
N VAL A 45 -3.99 1.98 -10.33
CA VAL A 45 -2.81 2.13 -9.45
C VAL A 45 -1.67 2.90 -10.13
N GLU A 46 -1.48 2.68 -11.44
CA GLU A 46 -0.43 3.32 -12.23
C GLU A 46 -0.61 4.84 -12.31
N LYS A 47 -1.85 5.35 -12.32
CA LYS A 47 -2.14 6.80 -12.28
C LYS A 47 -1.60 7.48 -11.03
N TYR A 48 -1.69 6.80 -9.89
CA TYR A 48 -1.23 7.29 -8.58
C TYR A 48 0.19 6.83 -8.25
N GLU A 49 0.95 6.28 -9.20
CA GLU A 49 2.27 5.70 -8.93
C GLU A 49 3.24 6.73 -8.34
N LYS A 50 3.24 7.97 -8.86
CA LYS A 50 4.14 9.03 -8.38
C LYS A 50 3.87 9.37 -6.91
N ASP A 51 2.61 9.48 -6.54
CA ASP A 51 2.16 9.76 -5.17
C ASP A 51 2.43 8.59 -4.23
N ILE A 52 2.23 7.36 -4.71
CA ILE A 52 2.58 6.16 -3.95
C ILE A 52 4.09 6.10 -3.67
N LYS A 53 4.91 6.55 -4.63
CA LYS A 53 6.37 6.65 -4.49
C LYS A 53 6.81 7.75 -3.54
N SER A 54 6.09 8.88 -3.49
CA SER A 54 6.37 9.97 -2.55
C SER A 54 6.05 9.59 -1.10
N GLY A 55 5.21 8.58 -0.91
CA GLY A 55 4.90 8.00 0.40
C GLY A 55 3.41 7.99 0.73
N LEU A 56 2.58 8.52 -0.17
CA LEU A 56 1.13 8.51 0.01
C LEU A 56 0.57 7.09 -0.06
N THR A 57 -0.53 6.89 0.65
CA THR A 57 -1.26 5.62 0.67
C THR A 57 -2.69 5.89 0.23
N PHE A 58 -3.18 5.05 -0.66
CA PHE A 58 -4.50 5.18 -1.25
C PHE A 58 -5.31 3.94 -0.91
N ASP A 59 -6.57 4.16 -0.53
CA ASP A 59 -7.57 3.12 -0.43
C ASP A 59 -8.32 3.08 -1.76
N PHE A 60 -8.02 2.06 -2.56
CA PHE A 60 -8.64 1.86 -3.87
C PHE A 60 -10.06 1.29 -3.72
N PRO A 61 -10.93 1.42 -4.75
CA PRO A 61 -12.32 0.95 -4.74
C PRO A 61 -12.55 -0.50 -4.33
N TRP A 62 -11.55 -1.35 -4.52
CA TRP A 62 -11.63 -2.77 -4.14
C TRP A 62 -11.07 -3.06 -2.74
N LEU A 63 -10.59 -2.05 -2.03
CA LEU A 63 -10.03 -2.13 -0.69
C LEU A 63 -10.96 -1.54 0.37
N ASN A 64 -11.84 -0.63 -0.01
CA ASN A 64 -12.88 -0.05 0.84
C ASN A 64 -14.28 -0.54 0.46
N ASP A 65 -15.23 -0.35 1.38
CA ASP A 65 -16.64 -0.68 1.15
C ASP A 65 -17.37 0.42 0.37
N GLU A 66 -16.81 1.63 0.32
CA GLU A 66 -17.35 2.80 -0.38
C GLU A 66 -17.16 2.74 -1.92
N GLY A 67 -16.19 1.97 -2.41
CA GLY A 67 -15.93 1.83 -3.85
C GLY A 67 -15.29 3.07 -4.51
N LEU A 68 -14.75 4.00 -3.74
CA LEU A 68 -14.08 5.21 -4.23
C LEU A 68 -12.56 5.17 -3.98
N THR A 69 -11.76 5.81 -4.83
CA THR A 69 -10.32 5.98 -4.52
C THR A 69 -10.17 7.13 -3.54
N SER A 70 -9.81 6.83 -2.29
CA SER A 70 -9.60 7.84 -1.24
C SER A 70 -8.13 7.91 -0.82
N LEU A 71 -7.64 9.12 -0.57
CA LEU A 71 -6.32 9.32 0.02
C LEU A 71 -6.40 8.93 1.50
N LYS A 72 -5.55 7.99 1.92
CA LYS A 72 -5.46 7.62 3.32
C LYS A 72 -4.61 8.64 4.05
N GLU A 73 -5.26 9.71 4.52
CA GLU A 73 -4.65 10.70 5.40
C GLU A 73 -4.43 10.08 6.77
N ARG A 74 -3.18 9.72 7.08
CA ARG A 74 -2.82 9.37 8.46
C ARG A 74 -2.91 10.65 9.28
N THR A 75 -3.87 10.70 10.20
CA THR A 75 -3.94 11.79 11.16
C THR A 75 -2.77 11.69 12.15
N ILE A 76 -2.38 12.82 12.75
CA ILE A 76 -1.31 12.87 13.77
C ILE A 76 -1.65 11.89 14.91
N GLY A 77 -2.93 11.78 15.29
CA GLY A 77 -3.40 10.86 16.33
C GLY A 77 -3.15 9.38 16.02
N GLU A 78 -3.31 8.96 14.77
CA GLU A 78 -2.98 7.58 14.35
C GLU A 78 -1.47 7.33 14.41
N THR A 79 -0.66 8.32 14.03
CA THR A 79 0.81 8.22 14.12
C THR A 79 1.29 8.09 15.56
N VAL A 80 0.67 8.83 16.48
CA VAL A 80 0.94 8.74 17.92
C VAL A 80 0.54 7.38 18.48
N LYS A 81 -0.63 6.83 18.08
CA LYS A 81 -1.05 5.49 18.47
C LYS A 81 -0.12 4.40 17.95
N ASP A 82 0.31 4.49 16.69
CA ASP A 82 1.31 3.59 16.11
C ASP A 82 2.58 3.62 16.98
N TYR A 83 3.11 4.81 17.29
CA TYR A 83 4.31 4.98 18.12
C TYR A 83 4.21 4.35 19.52
N TYR A 84 3.10 4.57 20.23
CA TYR A 84 2.88 3.93 21.54
C TYR A 84 2.73 2.40 21.42
N SER A 85 2.11 1.91 20.35
CA SER A 85 1.97 0.47 20.12
C SER A 85 3.31 -0.20 19.82
N THR A 86 4.19 0.43 19.01
CA THR A 86 5.54 -0.08 18.76
C THR A 86 6.38 -0.09 20.03
N ARG A 87 6.30 0.97 20.85
CA ARG A 87 7.00 1.02 22.15
C ARG A 87 6.54 -0.06 23.12
N ARG A 88 5.25 -0.42 23.11
CA ARG A 88 4.71 -1.49 23.95
C ARG A 88 5.13 -2.87 23.48
N ILE A 89 5.30 -3.06 22.18
CA ILE A 89 5.77 -4.32 21.57
C ILE A 89 7.29 -4.49 21.73
N GLU A 90 8.06 -3.41 21.63
CA GLU A 90 9.52 -3.44 21.75
C GLU A 90 10.04 -3.59 23.19
N GLY A 91 9.14 -3.74 24.18
CA GLY A 91 9.48 -4.18 25.53
C GLY A 91 10.71 -3.45 26.07
N ILE A 92 10.64 -2.12 26.17
CA ILE A 92 11.66 -1.36 26.90
C ILE A 92 11.65 -1.95 28.32
N LYS A 93 12.66 -2.78 28.60
CA LYS A 93 13.14 -3.05 29.96
C LYS A 93 13.36 -1.68 30.57
N GLU A 94 12.49 -1.31 31.51
CA GLU A 94 12.83 -0.28 32.49
C GLU A 94 14.20 -0.66 33.07
N SER A 95 15.17 0.25 32.91
CA SER A 95 16.41 0.27 33.66
C SER A 95 16.35 1.47 34.59
#